data_AF-A0A8T2WT89-F1
#
_entry.id   AF-A0A8T2WT89-F1
#
_cell.length_a   1.000
_cell.length_b   1.000
_cell.length_c   1.000
_cell.angle_alpha   90.00
_cell.angle_beta   90.00
_cell.angle_gamma   90.00
#
_symmetry.space_group_name_H-M   'P 1'
#
loop_
_entity.id
_entity.type
_entity.pdbx_description
1 polymer ?
#
loop_
_entity_poly.entity_id
_entity_poly.type
_entity_poly.pdbx_seq_one_letter_code
_entity_poly.pdbx_strand_id
1 'polypeptide(L)'
;MSSGEREEKQWKCGKAISVVNLQRVGTMVKDVREPCLSQSPIKVVITVSKMLKPEKWESTFDSNGKVSGFRKALKLIVLGGVDPSIRPEVWEFLLGCYALGTTSESRTQLRTARSVG
;
A
#
# COMPACT_ATOMS: atom_id res chain seq x y z
N MET A 1 1.86 -2.12 47.67
CA MET A 1 1.10 -1.16 46.83
C MET A 1 0.76 -1.89 45.55
N SER A 2 -0.55 -1.96 45.24
CA SER A 2 -1.18 -2.86 44.27
C SER A 2 -0.75 -2.69 42.82
N SER A 3 -0.81 -3.82 42.12
CA SER A 3 -1.03 -4.00 40.68
C SER A 3 -2.13 -3.09 40.12
N GLY A 4 -1.90 -2.55 38.92
CA GLY A 4 -2.91 -1.87 38.11
C GLY A 4 -3.26 -2.72 36.89
N GLU A 5 -4.31 -3.53 37.02
CA GLU A 5 -4.97 -4.26 35.93
C GLU A 5 -5.64 -3.27 34.95
N ARG A 6 -5.51 -3.52 33.64
CA ARG A 6 -6.14 -2.69 32.60
C ARG A 6 -7.47 -3.35 32.22
N GLU A 7 -8.55 -2.73 32.66
CA GLU A 7 -9.94 -3.19 32.57
C GLU A 7 -10.46 -3.21 31.11
N GLU A 8 -10.95 -4.37 30.69
CA GLU A 8 -11.62 -4.65 29.43
C GLU A 8 -13.05 -4.07 29.46
N LYS A 9 -13.33 -3.10 28.60
CA LYS A 9 -14.65 -2.46 28.56
C LYS A 9 -15.66 -3.37 27.85
N GLN A 10 -16.38 -4.13 28.65
CA GLN A 10 -17.56 -4.91 28.29
C GLN A 10 -18.73 -4.00 27.91
N TRP A 11 -19.22 -4.09 26.67
CA TRP A 11 -20.44 -3.38 26.24
C TRP A 11 -21.65 -4.28 26.50
N LYS A 12 -22.55 -3.87 27.40
CA LYS A 12 -23.85 -4.52 27.62
C LYS A 12 -24.91 -3.85 26.76
N CYS A 13 -25.50 -4.61 25.83
CA CYS A 13 -26.67 -4.18 25.07
C CYS A 13 -27.96 -4.48 25.88
N GLY A 14 -28.75 -3.45 26.14
CA GLY A 14 -29.98 -3.54 26.94
C GLY A 14 -31.06 -4.40 26.29
N LYS A 15 -31.75 -5.22 27.10
CA LYS A 15 -32.95 -5.94 26.71
C LYS A 15 -34.14 -4.99 26.67
N ALA A 16 -34.74 -4.81 25.49
CA ALA A 16 -36.15 -4.49 25.33
C ALA A 16 -36.66 -5.21 24.08
N ILE A 17 -37.48 -6.24 24.28
CA ILE A 17 -38.17 -6.95 23.20
C ILE A 17 -39.35 -6.06 22.78
N SER A 18 -39.19 -5.33 21.67
CA SER A 18 -40.31 -4.80 20.90
C SER A 18 -40.62 -5.80 19.81
N VAL A 19 -41.74 -6.51 19.94
CA VAL A 19 -42.25 -7.45 18.93
C VAL A 19 -42.80 -6.61 17.77
N VAL A 20 -41.96 -6.32 16.78
CA VAL A 20 -42.40 -5.71 15.52
C VAL A 20 -42.71 -6.80 14.51
N ASN A 21 -43.87 -6.65 13.85
CA ASN A 21 -44.49 -7.62 12.95
C ASN A 21 -43.56 -8.03 11.79
N LEU A 22 -43.17 -9.32 11.76
CA LEU A 22 -42.13 -9.89 10.89
C LEU A 22 -42.53 -10.00 9.40
N GLN A 23 -43.78 -9.73 9.03
CA GLN A 23 -44.27 -10.02 7.67
C GLN A 23 -43.91 -8.95 6.63
N ARG A 24 -43.59 -7.71 7.04
CA ARG A 24 -43.32 -6.60 6.10
C ARG A 24 -41.84 -6.31 5.84
N VAL A 25 -40.93 -6.91 6.60
CA VAL A 25 -39.47 -6.83 6.37
C VAL A 25 -39.02 -7.88 5.33
N GLY A 26 -39.93 -8.69 4.79
CA GLY A 26 -39.58 -9.73 3.81
C GLY A 26 -39.35 -9.24 2.37
N THR A 27 -39.89 -8.09 1.99
CA THR A 27 -39.86 -7.64 0.58
C THR A 27 -38.72 -6.68 0.26
N MET A 28 -38.21 -5.93 1.24
CA MET A 28 -37.13 -4.96 1.01
C MET A 28 -35.71 -5.55 1.14
N VAL A 29 -35.61 -6.78 1.67
CA VAL A 29 -34.32 -7.49 1.84
C VAL A 29 -33.98 -8.36 0.61
N LYS A 30 -34.96 -8.60 -0.27
CA LYS A 30 -34.76 -9.44 -1.46
C LYS A 30 -33.89 -8.75 -2.54
N ASP A 31 -33.79 -7.43 -2.50
CA ASP A 31 -33.01 -6.62 -3.45
C ASP A 31 -31.60 -6.26 -2.95
N VAL A 32 -31.27 -6.51 -1.68
CA VAL A 32 -29.91 -6.26 -1.16
C VAL A 32 -28.97 -7.45 -1.45
N ARG A 33 -29.52 -8.61 -1.85
CA ARG A 33 -28.72 -9.83 -1.96
C ARG A 33 -27.93 -9.96 -3.27
N GLU A 34 -28.25 -9.22 -4.32
CA GLU A 34 -27.58 -9.43 -5.62
C GLU A 34 -27.29 -8.15 -6.43
N PRO A 35 -26.33 -7.30 -6.01
CA PRO A 35 -25.68 -6.38 -6.92
C PRO A 35 -24.28 -6.89 -7.33
N CYS A 36 -24.14 -8.15 -7.75
CA CYS A 36 -22.85 -8.59 -8.30
C CYS A 36 -22.85 -9.84 -9.20
N LEU A 37 -23.97 -10.54 -9.42
CA LEU A 37 -23.95 -11.78 -10.23
C LEU A 37 -24.15 -11.58 -11.74
N SER A 38 -24.11 -10.35 -12.25
CA SER A 38 -24.07 -10.07 -13.69
C SER A 38 -22.97 -9.09 -14.08
N GLN A 39 -21.79 -9.26 -13.49
CA GLN A 39 -20.58 -8.84 -14.18
C GLN A 39 -19.84 -10.11 -14.56
N SER A 40 -19.82 -10.41 -15.87
CA SER A 40 -18.90 -11.40 -16.41
C SER A 40 -17.54 -11.14 -15.76
N PRO A 41 -16.87 -12.15 -15.16
CA PRO A 41 -15.59 -11.91 -14.51
C PRO A 41 -14.68 -11.30 -15.57
N ILE A 42 -14.36 -10.01 -15.41
CA ILE A 42 -13.38 -9.35 -16.26
C ILE A 42 -12.09 -10.09 -15.98
N LYS A 43 -11.71 -10.99 -16.89
CA LYS A 43 -10.44 -11.70 -16.83
C LYS A 43 -9.36 -10.69 -17.19
N VAL A 44 -8.92 -9.90 -16.21
CA VAL A 44 -7.73 -9.07 -16.38
C VAL A 44 -6.53 -10.01 -16.35
N VAL A 45 -6.08 -10.42 -17.52
CA VAL A 45 -4.82 -11.14 -17.67
C VAL A 45 -3.70 -10.12 -17.51
N ILE A 46 -3.29 -9.86 -16.26
CA ILE A 46 -2.11 -9.05 -15.99
C ILE A 46 -0.91 -9.96 -16.21
N THR A 47 -0.16 -9.71 -17.28
CA THR A 47 1.17 -10.30 -17.45
C THR A 47 2.09 -9.66 -16.40
N VAL A 48 2.34 -10.38 -15.30
CA VAL A 48 3.26 -9.94 -14.25
C VAL A 48 4.65 -9.79 -14.88
N SER A 49 5.17 -8.56 -14.85
CA SER A 49 6.52 -8.28 -15.34
C SER A 49 7.54 -8.77 -14.31
N LYS A 50 8.77 -9.03 -14.74
CA LYS A 50 9.86 -9.35 -13.81
C LYS A 50 10.06 -8.16 -12.84
N MET A 51 10.35 -8.47 -11.58
CA MET A 51 10.69 -7.49 -10.54
C MET A 51 11.81 -6.56 -11.01
N LEU A 52 11.79 -5.31 -10.57
CA LEU A 52 12.88 -4.36 -10.81
C LEU A 52 14.15 -4.85 -10.11
N LYS A 53 15.13 -5.27 -10.89
CA LYS A 53 16.46 -5.71 -10.43
C LYS A 53 17.41 -4.54 -10.14
N PRO A 54 18.44 -4.74 -9.30
CA PRO A 54 19.45 -3.72 -9.00
C PRO A 54 20.12 -3.15 -10.25
N GLU A 55 20.58 -4.02 -11.14
CA GLU A 55 21.24 -3.64 -12.40
C GLU A 55 20.37 -2.70 -13.24
N LYS A 56 19.06 -2.97 -13.27
CA LYS A 56 18.10 -2.18 -14.04
C LYS A 56 17.76 -0.86 -13.36
N TRP A 57 17.79 -0.84 -12.03
CA TRP A 57 17.62 0.36 -11.22
C TRP A 57 18.81 1.31 -11.34
N GLU A 58 20.04 0.80 -11.27
CA GLU A 58 21.26 1.59 -11.49
C GLU A 58 21.28 2.25 -12.87
N SER A 59 20.78 1.54 -13.89
CA SER A 59 20.61 2.07 -15.25
C SER A 59 19.61 3.24 -15.37
N THR A 60 18.89 3.58 -14.31
CA THR A 60 17.95 4.73 -14.31
C THR A 60 18.62 6.05 -13.96
N PHE A 61 19.83 5.99 -13.43
CA PHE A 61 20.61 7.15 -13.02
C PHE A 61 21.50 7.67 -14.15
N ASP A 62 21.77 8.96 -14.13
CA ASP A 62 22.80 9.58 -14.97
C ASP A 62 24.19 9.50 -14.32
N SER A 63 25.21 10.01 -15.00
CA SER A 63 26.59 10.06 -14.49
C SER A 63 26.76 10.89 -13.21
N ASN A 64 25.83 11.79 -12.90
CA ASN A 64 25.82 12.61 -11.70
C ASN A 64 25.00 11.96 -10.57
N GLY A 65 24.39 10.80 -10.83
CA GLY A 65 23.49 10.11 -9.91
C GLY A 65 22.09 10.71 -9.80
N LYS A 66 21.64 11.55 -10.76
CA LYS A 66 20.26 12.03 -10.86
C LYS A 66 19.40 11.01 -11.60
N VAL A 67 18.12 10.92 -11.25
CA VAL A 67 17.21 9.94 -11.87
C VAL A 67 16.65 10.50 -13.17
N SER A 68 17.05 9.91 -14.30
CA SER A 68 16.53 10.24 -15.64
C SER A 68 15.49 9.23 -16.13
N GLY A 69 15.63 7.96 -15.73
CA GLY A 69 14.81 6.83 -16.16
C GLY A 69 13.57 6.53 -15.32
N PHE A 70 13.13 7.44 -14.43
CA PHE A 70 12.14 7.11 -13.38
C PHE A 70 10.82 6.56 -13.92
N ARG A 71 10.29 7.13 -15.00
CA ARG A 71 9.04 6.66 -15.62
C ARG A 71 9.12 5.20 -16.08
N LYS A 72 10.29 4.77 -16.58
CA LYS A 72 10.51 3.38 -17.01
C LYS A 72 10.61 2.45 -15.79
N ALA A 73 11.28 2.90 -14.73
CA ALA A 73 11.34 2.17 -13.46
C ALA A 73 9.95 1.99 -12.85
N LEU A 74 9.15 3.06 -12.76
CA LEU A 74 7.78 3.00 -12.23
C LEU A 74 6.91 1.97 -12.93
N LYS A 75 6.99 1.85 -14.26
CA LYS A 75 6.24 0.81 -14.99
C LYS A 75 6.61 -0.60 -14.52
N LEU A 76 7.90 -0.88 -14.30
CA LEU A 76 8.36 -2.17 -13.79
C LEU A 76 7.91 -2.39 -12.35
N ILE A 77 7.99 -1.35 -11.52
CA ILE A 77 7.57 -1.39 -10.11
C ILE A 77 6.07 -1.71 -10.00
N VAL A 78 5.23 -1.06 -10.81
CA VAL A 78 3.77 -1.27 -10.79
C VAL A 78 3.39 -2.66 -11.33
N LEU A 79 4.06 -3.14 -12.38
CA LEU A 79 3.73 -4.40 -13.05
C LEU A 79 4.37 -5.64 -12.42
N GLY A 80 5.47 -5.48 -11.69
CA GLY A 80 6.31 -6.58 -11.22
C GLY A 80 6.88 -6.42 -9.81
N GLY A 81 6.77 -5.24 -9.20
CA GLY A 81 7.34 -4.97 -7.89
C GLY A 81 8.84 -4.67 -7.91
N VAL A 82 9.44 -4.67 -6.72
CA VAL A 82 10.83 -4.26 -6.48
C VAL A 82 11.62 -5.40 -5.83
N ASP A 83 12.83 -5.64 -6.31
CA ASP A 83 13.74 -6.58 -5.66
C ASP A 83 14.04 -6.14 -4.20
N PRO A 84 14.02 -7.05 -3.21
CA PRO A 84 14.23 -6.72 -1.81
C PRO A 84 15.53 -5.98 -1.53
N SER A 85 16.59 -6.22 -2.31
CA SER A 85 17.92 -5.64 -2.11
C SER A 85 17.97 -4.12 -2.36
N ILE A 86 17.23 -3.62 -3.34
CA ILE A 86 17.16 -2.18 -3.67
C ILE A 86 15.93 -1.48 -3.13
N ARG A 87 15.01 -2.22 -2.51
CA ARG A 87 13.76 -1.69 -1.98
C ARG A 87 13.96 -0.48 -1.04
N PRO A 88 14.93 -0.46 -0.09
CA PRO A 88 15.14 0.72 0.76
C PRO A 88 15.47 1.96 -0.06
N GLU A 89 16.28 1.84 -1.10
CA GLU A 89 16.66 2.97 -1.94
C GLU A 89 15.50 3.44 -2.84
N VAL A 90 14.81 2.51 -3.50
CA VAL A 90 13.67 2.83 -4.38
C VAL A 90 12.55 3.53 -3.61
N TRP A 91 12.27 3.07 -2.38
CA TRP A 91 11.21 3.66 -1.55
C TRP A 91 11.48 5.10 -1.17
N GLU A 92 12.73 5.50 -0.96
CA GLU A 92 13.08 6.90 -0.67
C GLU A 92 12.67 7.83 -1.84
N PHE A 93 12.69 7.35 -3.09
CA PHE A 93 12.16 8.11 -4.23
C PHE A 93 10.64 8.08 -4.33
N LEU A 94 10.02 6.92 -4.07
CA LEU A 94 8.56 6.76 -4.13
C LEU A 94 7.84 7.59 -3.06
N LEU A 95 8.44 7.71 -1.87
CA LEU A 95 7.91 8.49 -0.75
C LEU A 95 8.25 9.99 -0.84
N GLY A 96 9.06 10.39 -1.83
CA GLY A 96 9.47 11.79 -2.00
C GLY A 96 10.54 12.26 -1.02
N CYS A 97 11.24 11.36 -0.32
CA CYS A 97 12.40 11.71 0.50
C CYS A 97 13.55 12.24 -0.36
N TYR A 98 13.64 11.79 -1.62
CA TYR A 98 14.55 12.35 -2.62
C TYR A 98 13.80 12.91 -3.82
N ALA A 99 14.15 14.13 -4.21
CA ALA A 99 13.75 14.66 -5.52
C ALA A 99 14.57 13.99 -6.63
N LEU A 100 13.98 13.79 -7.81
CA LEU A 100 14.64 13.13 -8.95
C LEU A 100 15.92 13.85 -9.42
N GLY A 101 16.02 15.15 -9.18
CA GLY A 101 17.19 15.98 -9.51
C GLY A 101 18.32 15.95 -8.47
N THR A 102 18.14 15.23 -7.35
CA THR A 102 19.20 15.07 -6.33
C THR A 102 20.35 14.23 -6.89
N THR A 103 21.57 14.60 -6.53
CA THR A 103 22.78 13.82 -6.87
C THR A 103 22.98 12.68 -5.89
N SER A 104 23.78 11.69 -6.28
CA SER A 104 24.16 10.59 -5.38
C SER A 104 24.81 11.09 -4.09
N GLU A 105 25.72 12.06 -4.22
CA GLU A 105 26.43 12.66 -3.10
C GLU A 105 25.48 13.35 -2.10
N SER A 106 24.54 14.17 -2.59
CA SER A 106 23.54 14.84 -1.75
C SER A 106 22.71 13.83 -0.97
N ARG A 107 22.31 12.71 -1.59
CA ARG A 107 21.59 11.63 -0.90
C ARG A 107 22.46 10.95 0.16
N THR A 108 23.74 10.74 -0.11
CA THR A 108 24.66 10.15 0.87
C THR A 108 24.79 11.04 2.12
N GLN A 109 24.93 12.35 1.93
CA GLN A 109 24.96 13.31 3.06
C GLN A 109 23.67 13.26 3.90
N LEU A 110 22.50 13.19 3.25
CA LEU A 110 21.21 13.06 3.94
C LEU A 110 21.11 11.76 4.75
N ARG A 111 21.61 10.63 4.23
CA ARG A 111 21.63 9.36 4.97
C ARG A 111 22.53 9.44 6.19
N THR A 112 23.73 9.99 6.03
CA THR A 112 24.66 10.18 7.15
C THR A 112 24.04 11.04 8.24
N ALA A 113 23.43 12.16 7.88
CA ALA A 113 22.77 13.06 8.83
C ALA A 113 21.61 12.40 9.61
N ARG A 114 20.85 11.49 8.98
CA ARG A 114 19.76 10.74 9.64
C ARG A 114 20.26 9.65 10.58
N SER A 115 21.45 9.11 10.34
CA SER A 115 22.04 8.04 11.15
C SER A 115 22.74 8.53 12.43
N VAL A 116 22.83 9.84 12.66
CA VAL A 116 23.51 10.41 13.86
C VAL A 116 22.57 10.65 15.04
N GLY A 117 21.44 9.94 15.10
CA GLY A 117 20.42 10.07 16.16
C GLY A 117 20.50 8.98 17.21
#